data_AF-A0A1V1UFX3-F1
#
_entry.id   AF-A0A1V1UFX3-F1
#
_cell.length_a   1.000
_cell.length_b   1.000
_cell.length_c   1.000
_cell.angle_alpha   90.00
_cell.angle_beta   90.00
_cell.angle_gamma   90.00
#
_symmetry.space_group_name_H-M   'P 1'
#
loop_
_entity.id
_entity.type
_entity.pdbx_description
1 polymer ?
#
loop_
_entity_poly.entity_id
_entity_poly.type
_entity_poly.pdbx_seq_one_letter_code
_entity_poly.pdbx_strand_id
1 'polypeptide(L)'
;MIMVDYEIAQADVPEFLAAMNVRRRIRIRDGAQQWTLLRDLENPDVWTETYHVPTWVEYVRHHERRTQADAESYQRLLKLHRGKEKPKVHRMIERQAVSLKDDTPLRNPPDAAAE
;
A
#
# COMPACT_ATOMS: atom_id res chain seq x y z
N MET A 1 5.43 -3.20 -4.77
CA MET A 1 4.29 -2.66 -4.01
C MET A 1 3.55 -3.81 -3.31
N ILE A 2 3.10 -3.60 -2.07
CA ILE A 2 2.24 -4.53 -1.34
C ILE A 2 0.89 -3.86 -1.11
N MET A 3 -0.18 -4.62 -1.28
CA MET A 3 -1.54 -4.19 -0.92
C MET A 3 -2.19 -5.25 -0.02
N VAL A 4 -2.95 -4.83 0.98
CA VAL A 4 -3.69 -5.73 1.86
C VAL A 4 -5.12 -5.24 2.01
N ASP A 5 -6.07 -6.07 1.59
CA ASP A 5 -7.50 -5.74 1.65
C ASP A 5 -8.14 -6.30 2.92
N TYR A 6 -8.91 -5.45 3.58
CA TYR A 6 -9.68 -5.75 4.77
C TYR A 6 -11.14 -5.37 4.54
N GLU A 7 -12.05 -6.31 4.74
CA GLU A 7 -13.48 -6.06 4.93
C GLU A 7 -13.74 -5.75 6.41
N ILE A 8 -14.27 -4.57 6.72
CA ILE A 8 -14.46 -4.04 8.07
C ILE A 8 -15.88 -3.48 8.17
N ALA A 9 -16.65 -3.93 9.18
CA ALA A 9 -17.97 -3.38 9.40
C ALA A 9 -17.89 -1.91 9.83
N GLN A 10 -18.87 -1.11 9.41
CA GLN A 10 -18.96 0.31 9.77
C GLN A 10 -18.87 0.58 11.29
N ALA A 11 -19.41 -0.31 12.12
CA ALA A 11 -19.37 -0.20 13.58
C ALA A 11 -17.94 -0.37 14.16
N ASP A 12 -17.09 -1.14 13.47
CA ASP A 12 -15.74 -1.49 13.90
C ASP A 12 -14.68 -0.52 13.36
N VAL A 13 -15.06 0.41 12.47
CA VAL A 13 -14.16 1.37 11.82
C VAL A 13 -13.30 2.17 12.83
N PRO A 14 -13.83 2.72 13.94
CA PRO A 14 -12.99 3.44 14.90
C PRO A 14 -11.86 2.57 15.49
N GLU A 15 -12.16 1.32 15.81
CA GLU A 15 -11.17 0.38 16.33
C GLU A 15 -10.17 -0.03 15.25
N PHE A 16 -10.66 -0.27 14.02
CA PHE A 16 -9.82 -0.57 12.87
C PHE A 16 -8.81 0.55 12.59
N LEU A 17 -9.25 1.81 12.57
CA LEU A 17 -8.35 2.95 12.34
C LEU A 17 -7.29 3.07 13.44
N ALA A 18 -7.64 2.79 14.70
CA ALA A 18 -6.68 2.73 15.80
C ALA A 18 -5.65 1.60 15.60
N ALA A 19 -6.09 0.41 15.17
CA ALA A 19 -5.20 -0.70 14.85
C ALA A 19 -4.29 -0.39 13.65
N MET A 20 -4.81 0.25 12.60
CA MET A 20 -4.04 0.67 11.43
C MET A 20 -3.00 1.75 11.76
N ASN A 21 -3.25 2.62 12.74
CA ASN A 21 -2.24 3.56 13.24
C ASN A 21 -1.03 2.85 13.88
N VAL A 22 -1.27 1.78 14.64
CA VAL A 22 -0.19 0.92 15.16
C VAL A 22 0.53 0.22 14.01
N ARG A 23 -0.23 -0.33 13.06
CA ARG A 23 0.29 -1.03 11.87
C ARG A 23 1.20 -0.12 11.04
N ARG A 24 0.80 1.13 10.83
CA ARG A 24 1.60 2.14 10.11
C ARG A 24 2.97 2.35 10.75
N ARG A 25 3.04 2.48 12.08
CA ARG A 25 4.32 2.67 12.79
C ARG A 25 5.24 1.47 12.62
N ILE A 26 4.68 0.25 12.70
CA ILE A 26 5.40 -0.99 12.44
C ILE A 26 5.96 -0.98 11.01
N ARG A 27 5.13 -0.68 10.01
CA ARG A 27 5.55 -0.60 8.60
C ARG A 27 6.71 0.38 8.38
N ILE A 28 6.59 1.59 8.91
CA ILE A 28 7.61 2.63 8.74
C ILE A 28 8.92 2.24 9.44
N ARG A 29 8.84 1.73 10.67
CA ARG A 29 10.01 1.19 11.39
C ARG A 29 10.74 0.13 10.56
N ASP A 30 9.98 -0.67 9.83
CA ASP A 30 10.48 -1.77 9.02
C ASP A 30 10.87 -1.33 7.59
N GLY A 31 10.97 -0.03 7.34
CA GLY A 31 11.48 0.53 6.08
C GLY A 31 10.44 0.67 4.98
N ALA A 32 9.15 0.47 5.27
CA ALA A 32 8.10 0.71 4.29
C ALA A 32 8.01 2.20 3.93
N GLN A 33 7.84 2.47 2.65
CA GLN A 33 7.70 3.81 2.09
C GLN A 33 6.30 3.99 1.50
N GLN A 34 5.86 5.25 1.34
CA GLN A 34 4.58 5.61 0.71
C GLN A 34 3.39 4.84 1.29
N TRP A 35 3.38 4.63 2.61
CA TRP A 35 2.27 3.94 3.26
C TRP A 35 0.99 4.76 3.15
N THR A 36 -0.09 4.12 2.70
CA THR A 36 -1.42 4.73 2.59
C THR A 36 -2.49 3.74 3.04
N LEU A 37 -3.59 4.28 3.55
CA LEU A 37 -4.81 3.53 3.82
C LEU A 37 -5.92 4.12 2.96
N LEU A 38 -6.53 3.27 2.15
CA LEU A 38 -7.57 3.64 1.20
C LEU A 38 -8.89 3.01 1.65
N ARG A 39 -10.00 3.70 1.36
CA ARG A 39 -11.35 3.16 1.50
C ARG A 39 -11.95 3.08 0.10
N ASP A 40 -12.52 1.93 -0.23
CA ASP A 40 -13.27 1.77 -1.47
C ASP A 40 -14.62 2.52 -1.36
N LEU A 41 -14.92 3.36 -2.36
CA LEU A 41 -16.17 4.12 -2.42
C LEU A 41 -17.34 3.29 -2.96
N GLU A 42 -17.06 2.31 -3.83
CA GLU A 42 -18.07 1.39 -4.37
C GLU A 42 -18.40 0.31 -3.34
N ASN A 43 -17.41 -0.08 -2.53
CA ASN A 43 -17.57 -1.04 -1.44
C ASN A 43 -17.11 -0.43 -0.10
N PRO A 44 -17.95 0.34 0.61
CA PRO A 44 -17.54 1.10 1.80
C PRO A 44 -16.99 0.28 2.98
N ASP A 45 -17.23 -1.03 3.00
CA ASP A 45 -16.68 -1.95 4.00
C ASP A 45 -15.25 -2.39 3.66
N VAL A 46 -14.77 -2.14 2.43
CA VAL A 46 -13.43 -2.54 1.97
C VAL A 46 -12.43 -1.41 2.19
N TRP A 47 -11.35 -1.77 2.87
CA TRP A 47 -10.21 -0.91 3.15
C TRP A 47 -8.92 -1.57 2.67
N THR A 48 -8.06 -0.80 2.01
CA THR A 48 -6.81 -1.30 1.46
C THR A 48 -5.61 -0.56 2.05
N GLU A 49 -4.74 -1.30 2.74
CA GLU A 49 -3.40 -0.84 3.12
C GLU A 49 -2.47 -0.97 1.90
N THR A 50 -1.76 0.09 1.52
CA THR A 50 -0.74 0.04 0.46
C THR A 50 0.60 0.57 0.96
N TYR A 51 1.70 -0.04 0.52
CA TYR A 51 3.05 0.45 0.79
C TYR A 51 4.10 -0.09 -0.19
N HIS A 52 5.21 0.63 -0.28
CA HIS A 52 6.40 0.24 -1.02
C HIS A 52 7.44 -0.35 -0.08
N VAL A 53 8.11 -1.39 -0.55
CA VAL A 53 9.28 -1.97 0.11
C VAL A 53 10.48 -1.70 -0.79
N PRO A 54 11.65 -1.29 -0.25
CA PRO A 54 12.78 -0.88 -1.08
C PRO A 54 13.35 -2.06 -1.87
N THR A 55 13.39 -3.26 -1.27
CA THR A 55 13.80 -4.50 -1.94
C THR A 55 12.94 -5.71 -1.55
N TRP A 56 12.85 -6.71 -2.43
CA TRP A 56 12.19 -7.98 -2.12
C TRP A 56 12.88 -8.74 -0.98
N VAL A 57 14.21 -8.63 -0.88
CA VAL A 57 15.00 -9.24 0.20
C VAL A 57 14.62 -8.65 1.56
N GLU A 58 14.41 -7.34 1.65
CA GLU A 58 13.93 -6.71 2.88
C GLU A 58 12.52 -7.16 3.23
N TYR A 59 11.63 -7.32 2.23
CA TYR A 59 10.29 -7.87 2.45
C TYR A 59 10.34 -9.30 3.04
N VAL A 60 11.19 -10.18 2.51
CA VAL A 60 11.35 -11.56 3.00
C VAL A 60 11.96 -11.57 4.41
N ARG A 61 13.09 -10.87 4.62
CA ARG A 61 13.75 -10.76 5.94
C ARG A 61 12.85 -10.15 7.01
N HIS A 62 11.92 -9.28 6.61
CA HIS A 62 10.92 -8.72 7.49
C HIS A 62 9.86 -9.77 7.89
N HIS A 63 9.46 -10.66 6.99
CA HIS A 63 8.52 -11.73 7.34
C HIS A 63 9.11 -12.71 8.36
N GLU A 64 10.43 -12.87 8.36
CA GLU A 64 11.18 -13.72 9.28
C GLU A 64 11.41 -13.06 10.65
N ARG A 65 11.55 -11.73 10.72
CA ARG A 65 11.76 -10.95 11.96
C ARG A 65 10.45 -10.52 12.63
N ARG A 66 9.46 -11.39 12.74
CA ARG A 66 8.21 -11.07 13.45
C ARG A 66 8.48 -10.87 14.95
N THR A 67 8.23 -9.66 15.45
CA THR A 67 8.17 -9.41 16.90
C THR A 67 6.79 -9.80 17.46
N GLN A 68 6.70 -10.04 18.76
CA GLN A 68 5.43 -10.30 19.45
C GLN A 68 4.41 -9.17 19.23
N ALA A 69 4.87 -7.91 19.26
CA ALA A 69 4.03 -6.74 18.99
C ALA A 69 3.46 -6.73 17.56
N ASP A 70 4.22 -7.22 16.57
CA ASP A 70 3.73 -7.33 15.19
C ASP A 70 2.65 -8.42 15.06
N ALA A 71 2.81 -9.52 15.81
CA ALA A 71 1.83 -10.59 15.87
C ALA A 71 0.52 -10.11 16.52
N GLU A 72 0.59 -9.41 17.64
CA GLU A 72 -0.58 -8.86 18.34
C GLU A 72 -1.33 -7.82 17.49
N SER A 73 -0.60 -6.91 16.84
CA SER A 73 -1.18 -5.94 15.91
C SER A 73 -1.92 -6.65 14.76
N TYR A 74 -1.32 -7.70 14.19
CA TYR A 74 -1.95 -8.47 13.12
C TYR A 74 -3.17 -9.26 13.60
N GLN A 75 -3.12 -9.87 14.78
CA GLN A 75 -4.26 -10.60 15.35
C GLN A 75 -5.46 -9.68 15.61
N ARG A 76 -5.22 -8.45 16.06
CA ARG A 76 -6.30 -7.47 16.23
C ARG A 76 -6.98 -7.16 14.90
N LEU A 77 -6.21 -6.95 13.83
CA LEU A 77 -6.75 -6.73 12.49
C LEU A 77 -7.53 -7.95 11.97
N LEU A 78 -7.05 -9.17 12.25
CA LEU A 78 -7.78 -10.39 11.87
C LEU A 78 -9.13 -10.51 12.58
N LYS A 79 -9.25 -10.10 13.85
CA LYS A 79 -10.52 -10.14 14.59
C LYS A 79 -11.55 -9.13 14.06
N LEU A 80 -11.07 -8.00 13.53
CA LEU A 80 -11.92 -6.95 12.96
C LEU A 80 -12.32 -7.26 11.51
N HIS A 81 -11.55 -8.09 10.82
CA HIS A 81 -11.85 -8.50 9.46
C HIS A 81 -13.05 -9.44 9.40
N ARG A 82 -14.03 -9.10 8.56
CA ARG A 82 -15.27 -9.87 8.37
C ARG A 82 -15.33 -10.71 7.11
N GLY A 83 -14.31 -10.63 6.26
CA GLY A 83 -14.21 -11.49 5.09
C GLY A 83 -14.18 -12.96 5.51
N LYS A 84 -14.73 -13.82 4.66
CA LYS A 84 -14.75 -15.27 4.91
C LYS A 84 -13.34 -15.87 4.96
N GLU A 85 -12.41 -15.25 4.24
CA GLU A 85 -11.01 -15.63 4.20
C GLU A 85 -10.16 -14.65 5.01
N LYS A 86 -8.86 -14.92 5.11
CA LYS A 86 -7.92 -13.95 5.70
C LYS A 86 -7.80 -12.72 4.78
N PRO A 87 -7.38 -11.56 5.32
CA PRO A 87 -7.11 -10.36 4.53
C PRO A 87 -6.24 -10.69 3.31
N LYS A 88 -6.71 -10.30 2.13
CA LYS A 88 -6.08 -10.66 0.86
C LYS A 88 -4.81 -9.84 0.68
N VAL A 89 -3.68 -10.51 0.45
CA VAL A 89 -2.37 -9.85 0.27
C VAL A 89 -1.97 -9.91 -1.19
N HIS A 90 -1.85 -8.75 -1.82
CA HIS A 90 -1.34 -8.60 -3.18
C HIS A 90 0.12 -8.18 -3.16
N ARG A 91 0.91 -8.80 -4.03
CA ARG A 91 2.34 -8.54 -4.21
C ARG A 91 2.56 -8.15 -5.65
N MET A 92 2.76 -6.86 -5.88
CA MET A 92 2.76 -6.28 -7.21
C MET A 92 4.14 -5.73 -7.55
N ILE A 93 4.55 -5.91 -8.80
CA ILE A 93 5.68 -5.20 -9.40
C ILE A 93 5.10 -4.04 -10.19
N GLU A 94 5.48 -2.82 -9.84
CA GLU A 94 5.09 -1.64 -10.61
C GLU A 94 5.78 -1.67 -11.97
N ARG A 95 5.02 -1.38 -13.03
CA ARG A 95 5.51 -1.24 -14.40
C ARG A 95 5.02 0.08 -14.95
N GLN A 96 5.96 0.94 -15.33
CA GLN A 96 5.64 2.17 -16.06
C GLN A 96 5.14 1.78 -17.46
N ALA A 97 3.98 2.31 -17.85
CA ALA A 97 3.38 2.03 -19.16
C ALA A 97 4.01 2.89 -20.28
N VAL A 98 4.66 3.99 -19.93
CA VAL A 98 5.30 4.92 -20.87
C VAL A 98 6.78 4.59 -20.99
N SER A 99 7.30 4.62 -22.22
CA SER A 99 8.73 4.41 -22.51
C SER A 99 9.58 5.46 -21.76
N LEU A 100 10.69 5.03 -21.16
CA LEU A 100 11.70 5.94 -20.59
C LEU A 100 12.45 6.75 -21.66
N LYS A 101 12.23 6.46 -22.94
CA LYS A 101 12.74 7.29 -24.04
C LYS A 101 11.74 8.40 -24.30
N ASP A 102 12.12 9.60 -23.90
CA ASP A 102 11.43 10.83 -24.24
C ASP A 102 11.72 11.17 -25.71
N ASP A 103 11.10 10.42 -26.63
CA ASP A 103 11.17 10.66 -28.07
C ASP A 103 10.13 11.74 -28.49
N THR A 104 9.61 12.52 -27.53
CA THR A 104 8.66 13.60 -27.76
C THR A 104 9.37 14.73 -28.51
N PRO A 105 9.09 14.98 -29.81
CA PRO A 105 9.73 16.08 -30.51
C PRO A 105 9.25 17.38 -29.87
N LEU A 106 10.16 18.17 -29.32
CA LEU A 106 9.85 19.53 -28.90
C LEU A 106 9.38 20.30 -30.15
N ARG A 107 8.18 20.90 -30.08
CA ARG A 107 7.68 21.79 -31.13
C ARG A 107 8.72 22.91 -31.35
N ASN A 108 9.19 23.07 -32.59
CA ASN A 108 10.12 24.16 -32.91
C ASN A 108 9.52 25.51 -32.47
N PRO A 109 10.32 26.40 -31.84
CA PRO A 109 9.84 27.70 -31.41
C PRO A 109 9.39 28.54 -32.63
N PRO A 110 8.37 29.41 -32.50
CA PRO A 110 7.68 29.99 -33.65
C PRO A 110 8.41 31.08 -34.45
N ASP A 111 9.72 31.32 -34.29
CA ASP A 111 10.41 32.44 -34.94
C ASP A 111 11.82 32.08 -35.46
N ALA A 112 11.93 31.01 -36.25
CA ALA A 112 13.14 30.71 -37.03
C ALA A 112 12.97 30.99 -38.54
N ALA A 113 11.96 31.77 -38.93
CA ALA A 113 11.68 32.12 -40.33
C ALA A 113 11.29 33.60 -40.45
N ALA A 114 12.27 34.48 -40.24
CA ALA A 114 12.23 35.85 -40.76
C ALA A 114 13.68 36.34 -40.91
N GLU A 115 14.29 35.96 -42.03
CA GLU A 115 15.41 36.69 -42.65
C GLU A 115 14.99 37.05 -44.07
#